data_AF-C8NCB0-F1
#
_entry.id   AF-C8NCB0-F1
#
_cell.length_a   1.000
_cell.length_b   1.000
_cell.length_c   1.000
_cell.angle_alpha   90.00
_cell.angle_beta   90.00
_cell.angle_gamma   90.00
#
_symmetry.space_group_name_H-M   'P 1'
#
loop_
_entity.id
_entity.type
_entity.pdbx_description
1 polymer ?
#
loop_
_entity_poly.entity_id
_entity_poly.type
_entity_poly.pdbx_seq_one_letter_code
_entity_poly.pdbx_strand_id
1 'polypeptide(L)'
;MDDALLAHTRDYLNRTDIRVLTDTLEVRAATVKTIDIAATLWLLPDGNADLLNTLPATLRRAVGSQLGLGRDLTRSWLIHTLHAAGVQRVVLTAPARDVVIAADETAAIGTVTLNLGGRDY
;
A
#
# COMPACT_ATOMS: atom_id res chain seq x y z
N MET A 1 -12.04 10.15 11.55
CA MET A 1 -12.60 10.43 10.21
C MET A 1 -13.63 11.51 10.39
N ASP A 2 -13.52 12.61 9.66
CA ASP A 2 -14.30 13.83 9.96
C ASP A 2 -15.67 13.79 9.27
N ASP A 3 -16.70 13.43 10.05
CA ASP A 3 -18.08 13.30 9.59
C ASP A 3 -18.61 14.59 8.91
N ALA A 4 -18.15 15.75 9.41
CA ALA A 4 -18.47 17.05 8.85
C ALA A 4 -17.96 17.24 7.40
N LEU A 5 -16.78 16.71 7.06
CA LEU A 5 -16.22 16.82 5.71
C LEU A 5 -16.98 15.94 4.71
N LEU A 6 -17.37 14.73 5.15
CA LEU A 6 -18.21 13.82 4.36
C LEU A 6 -19.58 14.43 4.09
N ALA A 7 -20.24 14.97 5.12
CA ALA A 7 -21.52 15.66 4.97
C ALA A 7 -21.42 16.84 4.01
N HIS A 8 -20.41 17.69 4.18
CA HIS A 8 -20.22 18.86 3.30
C HIS A 8 -20.01 18.46 1.83
N THR A 9 -19.19 17.42 1.59
CA THR A 9 -18.93 16.93 0.22
C THR A 9 -20.20 16.32 -0.40
N ARG A 10 -20.96 15.56 0.39
CA ARG A 10 -22.23 14.96 -0.03
C ARG A 10 -23.26 16.02 -0.42
N ASP A 11 -23.39 17.08 0.38
CA ASP A 11 -24.33 18.17 0.14
C ASP A 11 -23.92 18.97 -1.10
N TYR A 12 -22.62 19.25 -1.27
CA TYR A 12 -22.12 19.94 -2.44
C TYR A 12 -22.44 19.16 -3.72
N LEU A 13 -22.10 17.87 -3.78
CA LEU A 13 -22.30 17.04 -4.97
C LEU A 13 -23.79 16.78 -5.31
N ASN A 14 -24.69 16.93 -4.33
CA ASN A 14 -26.14 16.76 -4.54
C ASN A 14 -26.89 18.08 -4.78
N ARG A 15 -26.19 19.20 -4.95
CA ARG A 15 -26.81 20.51 -5.22
C ARG A 15 -27.52 20.51 -6.58
N THR A 16 -28.72 21.08 -6.62
CA THR A 16 -29.68 20.98 -7.75
C THR A 16 -29.17 21.56 -9.08
N ASP A 17 -28.19 22.45 -9.04
CA ASP A 17 -27.57 23.08 -10.21
C ASP A 17 -26.41 22.26 -10.83
N ILE A 18 -25.89 21.26 -10.10
CA ILE A 18 -24.78 20.41 -10.57
C ILE A 18 -25.10 18.91 -10.56
N ARG A 19 -26.17 18.49 -9.88
CA ARG A 19 -26.55 17.08 -9.76
C ARG A 19 -27.03 16.54 -11.11
N VAL A 20 -26.54 15.37 -11.47
CA VAL A 20 -26.99 14.62 -12.66
C VAL A 20 -28.42 14.13 -12.45
N LEU A 21 -29.28 14.29 -13.46
CA LEU A 21 -30.74 14.11 -13.30
C LEU A 21 -31.13 12.64 -13.10
N THR A 22 -30.39 11.72 -13.71
CA THR A 22 -30.74 10.29 -13.82
C THR A 22 -29.90 9.36 -12.92
N ASP A 23 -28.78 9.85 -12.38
CA ASP A 23 -27.86 9.07 -11.56
C ASP A 23 -28.00 9.37 -10.07
N THR A 24 -27.79 8.35 -9.23
CA THR A 24 -27.72 8.50 -7.77
C THR A 24 -26.26 8.50 -7.34
N LEU A 25 -25.81 9.62 -6.77
CA LEU A 25 -24.46 9.77 -6.23
C LEU A 25 -24.45 9.48 -4.73
N GLU A 26 -23.56 8.58 -4.31
CA GLU A 26 -23.33 8.29 -2.90
C GLU A 26 -21.87 8.56 -2.53
N VAL A 27 -21.66 9.37 -1.50
CA VAL A 27 -20.34 9.63 -0.93
C VAL A 27 -20.16 8.71 0.26
N ARG A 28 -19.21 7.78 0.16
CA ARG A 28 -18.83 6.87 1.24
C ARG A 28 -17.35 7.04 1.55
N ALA A 29 -16.99 6.79 2.81
CA ALA A 29 -15.60 6.67 3.17
C ALA A 29 -15.03 5.35 2.65
N ALA A 30 -13.78 5.41 2.20
CA ALA A 30 -13.05 4.22 1.78
C ALA A 30 -12.70 3.33 2.98
N THR A 31 -12.81 2.03 2.79
CA THR A 31 -12.39 1.05 3.79
C THR A 31 -10.88 0.80 3.67
N VAL A 32 -10.16 0.85 4.78
CA VAL A 32 -8.71 0.60 4.78
C VAL A 32 -8.44 -0.85 5.13
N LYS A 33 -7.83 -1.58 4.19
CA LYS A 33 -7.41 -2.97 4.37
C LYS A 33 -5.96 -3.03 4.77
N THR A 34 -5.71 -3.29 6.06
CA THR A 34 -4.36 -3.42 6.60
C THR A 34 -3.75 -4.76 6.22
N ILE A 35 -2.55 -4.73 5.66
CA ILE A 35 -1.83 -5.90 5.18
C ILE A 35 -0.46 -5.94 5.84
N ASP A 36 -0.17 -7.04 6.51
CA ASP A 36 1.13 -7.31 7.10
C ASP A 36 2.09 -7.87 6.06
N ILE A 37 3.34 -7.43 6.14
CA ILE A 37 4.40 -7.78 5.20
C ILE A 37 5.53 -8.43 5.95
N ALA A 38 5.90 -9.63 5.52
CA ALA A 38 7.05 -10.35 6.04
C ALA A 38 7.93 -10.77 4.87
N ALA A 39 9.20 -10.36 4.90
CA ALA A 39 10.18 -10.71 3.88
C ALA A 39 11.56 -10.95 4.48
N THR A 40 12.34 -11.80 3.82
CA THR A 40 13.77 -11.99 4.09
C THR A 40 14.57 -11.40 2.96
N LEU A 41 15.47 -10.48 3.29
CA LEU A 41 16.34 -9.79 2.34
C LEU A 41 17.73 -10.41 2.39
N TRP A 42 18.28 -10.70 1.21
CA TRP A 42 19.66 -11.07 1.01
C TRP A 42 20.37 -9.87 0.41
N LEU A 43 21.42 -9.40 1.08
CA LEU A 43 22.15 -8.22 0.67
C LEU A 43 23.36 -8.63 -0.17
N LEU A 44 23.80 -7.74 -1.06
CA LEU A 44 25.11 -7.86 -1.67
C LEU A 44 26.20 -7.75 -0.57
N PRO A 45 27.44 -8.23 -0.82
CA PRO A 45 28.52 -8.19 0.18
C PRO A 45 28.83 -6.77 0.69
N ASP A 46 28.72 -5.78 -0.18
CA ASP A 46 28.88 -4.35 0.04
C ASP A 46 27.55 -3.63 0.38
N GLY A 47 26.45 -4.37 0.46
CA GLY A 47 25.12 -3.85 0.75
C GLY A 47 25.00 -3.27 2.16
N ASN A 48 24.36 -2.10 2.27
CA ASN A 48 24.12 -1.44 3.55
C ASN A 48 23.08 -2.21 4.37
N ALA A 49 23.46 -2.66 5.57
CA ALA A 49 22.56 -3.37 6.47
C ALA A 49 21.41 -2.49 6.99
N ASP A 50 21.56 -1.16 7.00
CA ASP A 50 20.53 -0.24 7.46
C ASP A 50 19.29 -0.19 6.53
N LEU A 51 19.37 -0.83 5.35
CA LEU A 51 18.22 -1.02 4.46
C LEU A 51 17.04 -1.70 5.18
N LEU A 52 17.29 -2.62 6.11
CA LEU A 52 16.25 -3.30 6.89
C LEU A 52 15.40 -2.32 7.72
N ASN A 53 16.00 -1.21 8.18
CA ASN A 53 15.32 -0.18 8.98
C ASN A 53 14.65 0.89 8.12
N THR A 54 15.22 1.19 6.95
CA THR A 54 14.76 2.28 6.08
C THR A 54 13.71 1.84 5.06
N LEU A 55 13.73 0.57 4.62
CA LEU A 55 12.77 0.01 3.67
C LEU A 55 11.31 0.04 4.18
N PRO A 56 11.00 -0.26 5.45
CA PRO A 56 9.63 -0.19 5.96
C PRO A 56 9.00 1.21 5.80
N ALA A 57 9.77 2.28 6.00
CA ALA A 57 9.30 3.65 5.81
C ALA A 57 9.10 3.97 4.32
N THR A 58 10.04 3.52 3.47
CA THR A 58 9.95 3.69 2.01
C THR A 58 8.73 2.97 1.44
N LEU A 59 8.46 1.75 1.91
CA LEU A 59 7.31 0.95 1.52
C LEU A 59 5.99 1.63 1.90
N ARG A 60 5.87 2.13 3.14
CA ARG A 60 4.69 2.88 3.59
C ARG A 60 4.43 4.12 2.74
N ARG A 61 5.50 4.86 2.40
CA ARG A 61 5.41 6.02 1.52
C ARG A 61 4.99 5.63 0.10
N ALA A 62 5.54 4.55 -0.44
CA ALA A 62 5.21 4.05 -1.77
C ALA A 62 3.74 3.60 -1.84
N VAL A 63 3.23 2.96 -0.79
CA VAL A 63 1.80 2.62 -0.72
C VAL A 63 0.94 3.88 -0.73
N GLY A 64 1.24 4.86 0.12
CA GLY A 64 0.46 6.11 0.17
C GLY A 64 0.47 6.93 -1.12
N SER A 65 1.50 6.81 -1.97
CA SER A 65 1.60 7.57 -3.23
C SER A 65 1.22 6.78 -4.48
N GLN A 66 1.35 5.46 -4.47
CA GLN A 66 1.15 4.62 -5.65
C GLN A 66 -0.09 3.72 -5.57
N LEU A 67 -0.54 3.35 -4.37
CA LEU A 67 -1.75 2.54 -4.18
C LEU A 67 -2.92 3.46 -3.83
N GLY A 68 -3.83 3.60 -4.80
CA GLY A 68 -5.11 4.27 -4.64
C GLY A 68 -6.24 3.28 -4.37
N LEU A 69 -7.48 3.76 -4.42
CA LEU A 69 -8.68 2.94 -4.29
C LEU A 69 -8.75 1.84 -5.35
N GLY A 70 -9.16 0.63 -4.95
CA GLY A 70 -9.34 -0.51 -5.84
C GLY A 70 -8.07 -1.03 -6.50
N ARG A 71 -6.88 -0.57 -6.04
CA ARG A 71 -5.61 -1.02 -6.61
C ARG A 71 -5.08 -2.21 -5.84
N ASP A 72 -5.00 -3.35 -6.53
CA ASP A 72 -4.49 -4.59 -5.95
C ASP A 72 -3.04 -4.45 -5.47
N LEU A 73 -2.76 -5.08 -4.32
CA LEU A 73 -1.41 -5.19 -3.79
C LEU A 73 -0.78 -6.50 -4.30
N THR A 74 0.00 -6.39 -5.37
CA THR A 74 0.66 -7.54 -6.00
C THR A 74 2.00 -7.86 -5.35
N ARG A 75 2.34 -9.15 -5.31
CA ARG A 75 3.62 -9.66 -4.80
C ARG A 75 4.79 -9.14 -5.63
N SER A 76 4.62 -9.04 -6.94
CA SER A 76 5.65 -8.53 -7.85
C SER A 76 5.98 -7.06 -7.55
N TRP A 77 4.96 -6.22 -7.30
CA TRP A 77 5.17 -4.84 -6.89
C TRP A 77 5.87 -4.74 -5.53
N LEU A 78 5.43 -5.54 -4.54
CA LEU A 78 6.10 -5.59 -3.23
C LEU A 78 7.58 -6.00 -3.34
N ILE A 79 7.87 -7.05 -4.11
CA ILE A 79 9.24 -7.50 -4.36
C ILE A 79 10.04 -6.38 -5.01
N HIS A 80 9.50 -5.73 -6.04
CA HIS A 80 10.17 -4.60 -6.71
C HIS A 80 10.48 -3.46 -5.74
N THR A 81 9.51 -3.04 -4.90
CA THR A 81 9.71 -1.97 -3.94
C THR A 81 10.73 -2.32 -2.85
N LEU A 82 10.78 -3.58 -2.41
CA LEU A 82 11.78 -4.05 -1.44
C LEU A 82 13.15 -4.30 -2.06
N HIS A 83 13.24 -4.45 -3.39
CA HIS A 83 14.48 -4.67 -4.12
C HIS A 83 15.21 -3.35 -4.41
N ALA A 84 15.65 -2.69 -3.34
CA ALA A 84 16.45 -1.47 -3.42
C ALA A 84 17.92 -1.78 -3.77
N ALA A 85 18.68 -0.73 -4.11
CA ALA A 85 20.12 -0.84 -4.35
C ALA A 85 20.84 -1.46 -3.15
N GLY A 86 21.66 -2.50 -3.39
CA GLY A 86 22.34 -3.25 -2.34
C GLY A 86 21.61 -4.51 -1.87
N VAL A 87 20.36 -4.73 -2.31
CA VAL A 87 19.64 -6.00 -2.13
C VAL A 87 19.91 -6.90 -3.34
N GLN A 88 20.30 -8.15 -3.10
CA GLN A 88 20.55 -9.18 -4.12
C GLN A 88 19.29 -10.02 -4.36
N ARG A 89 18.56 -10.38 -3.28
CA ARG A 89 17.37 -11.23 -3.37
C ARG A 89 16.35 -10.88 -2.29
N VAL A 90 15.08 -10.91 -2.66
CA VAL A 90 13.93 -10.74 -1.76
C VAL A 90 13.12 -12.03 -1.72
N VAL A 91 12.95 -12.59 -0.52
CA VAL A 91 12.06 -13.73 -0.28
C VAL A 91 10.83 -13.24 0.48
N LEU A 92 9.72 -13.05 -0.23
CA LEU A 92 8.47 -12.57 0.35
C LEU A 92 7.64 -13.74 0.92
N THR A 93 7.58 -13.83 2.25
CA THR A 93 6.79 -14.84 2.99
C THR A 93 5.34 -14.42 3.18
N ALA A 94 5.07 -13.13 3.41
CA ALA A 94 3.71 -12.60 3.51
C ALA A 94 3.61 -11.24 2.78
N PRO A 95 2.55 -11.00 1.99
CA PRO A 95 1.40 -11.89 1.72
C PRO A 95 1.75 -13.03 0.76
N ALA A 96 1.25 -14.26 1.01
CA ALA A 96 1.59 -15.46 0.22
C ALA A 96 1.04 -15.44 -1.23
N ARG A 97 0.00 -14.63 -1.47
CA ARG A 97 -0.61 -14.38 -2.78
C ARG A 97 -0.87 -12.88 -2.94
N ASP A 98 -1.18 -12.46 -4.16
CA ASP A 98 -1.63 -11.09 -4.42
C ASP A 98 -2.89 -10.80 -3.61
N VAL A 99 -2.97 -9.60 -3.05
CA VAL A 99 -4.12 -9.17 -2.25
C VAL A 99 -5.03 -8.32 -3.12
N VAL A 100 -6.21 -8.86 -3.38
CA VAL A 100 -7.27 -8.15 -4.10
C VAL A 100 -7.89 -7.09 -3.20
N ILE A 101 -7.98 -5.87 -3.72
CA ILE A 101 -8.56 -4.70 -3.05
C ILE A 101 -9.85 -4.32 -3.77
N ALA A 102 -10.97 -4.25 -3.04
CA ALA A 102 -12.24 -3.85 -3.63
C ALA A 102 -12.21 -2.38 -4.09
N ALA A 103 -13.10 -2.00 -5.01
CA ALA A 103 -13.12 -0.65 -5.59
C ALA A 103 -13.30 0.48 -4.56
N ASP A 104 -13.94 0.19 -3.43
CA ASP A 104 -14.15 1.08 -2.29
C ASP A 104 -13.13 0.88 -1.15
N GLU A 105 -12.15 -0.02 -1.34
CA GLU A 105 -11.08 -0.30 -0.41
C GLU A 105 -9.76 0.33 -0.86
N THR A 106 -8.88 0.58 0.10
CA THR A 106 -7.47 0.89 -0.15
C THR A 106 -6.57 0.03 0.72
N ALA A 107 -5.39 -0.32 0.21
CA ALA A 107 -4.39 -1.05 0.96
C ALA A 107 -3.62 -0.11 1.91
N ALA A 108 -3.45 -0.53 3.17
CA ALA A 108 -2.51 0.08 4.10
C ALA A 108 -1.51 -0.96 4.60
N ILE A 109 -0.29 -0.51 4.86
CA ILE A 109 0.76 -1.37 5.39
C ILE A 109 0.66 -1.40 6.90
N GLY A 110 0.45 -2.60 7.44
CA GLY A 110 0.46 -2.87 8.87
C GLY A 110 1.87 -3.09 9.41
N THR A 111 2.07 -4.27 9.99
CA THR A 111 3.37 -4.73 10.49
C THR A 111 4.27 -5.05 9.31
N VAL A 112 5.52 -4.58 9.39
CA VAL A 112 6.55 -4.90 8.41
C VAL A 112 7.69 -5.58 9.14
N THR A 113 7.90 -6.86 8.86
CA THR A 113 8.98 -7.67 9.42
C THR A 113 9.97 -8.00 8.31
N LEU A 114 11.14 -7.37 8.36
CA LEU A 114 12.23 -7.63 7.42
C LEU A 114 13.38 -8.31 8.16
N ASN A 115 13.77 -9.48 7.67
CA ASN A 115 14.85 -10.27 8.23
C ASN A 115 16.06 -10.26 7.28
N LEU A 116 17.27 -10.28 7.83
CA LEU A 116 18.49 -10.50 7.05
C LEU A 116 18.68 -12.01 6.83
N GLY A 117 18.61 -12.45 5.57
CA GLY A 117 18.88 -13.83 5.20
C GLY A 117 20.37 -14.17 5.10
N GLY A 118 21.19 -13.15 4.88
CA GLY A 118 22.64 -13.27 4.71
C GLY A 118 23.17 -12.28 3.69
N ARG A 119 24.42 -12.50 3.28
CA ARG A 119 25.07 -11.78 2.19
C ARG A 119 25.53 -12.77 1.13
N ASP A 120 25.25 -12.48 -0.13
CA ASP A 120 25.55 -13.36 -1.26
C ASP A 120 25.77 -12.54 -2.54
N TYR A 121 26.42 -13.12 -3.54
CA TYR A 121 26.79 -12.45 -4.80
C TYR A 121 25.72 -12.59 -5.89
#